data_AF-A0A849HS48-F1
#
_entry.id   AF-A0A849HS48-F1
#
_cell.length_a   1.000
_cell.length_b   1.000
_cell.length_c   1.000
_cell.angle_alpha   90.00
_cell.angle_beta   90.00
_cell.angle_gamma   90.00
#
_symmetry.space_group_name_H-M   'P 1'
#
loop_
_entity.id
_entity.type
_entity.pdbx_description
1 polymer ?
#
loop_
_entity_poly.entity_id
_entity_poly.type
_entity_poly.pdbx_seq_one_letter_code
_entity_poly.pdbx_strand_id
1 'polypeptide(L)' 'MLHALDGRLSAATYREIAEAVFGPQAVREPGWKTLPVRAQTIRLVKDAIAMMNRGYLQFLRGR' A
#
# COMPACT_ATOMS: atom_id res chain seq x y z
N MET A 1 4.52 -3.71 2.16
CA MET A 1 3.21 -4.36 1.97
C MET A 1 2.47 -4.53 3.29
N LEU A 2 3.09 -5.08 4.35
CA LEU A 2 2.44 -5.23 5.66
C LEU A 2 1.89 -3.90 6.23
N HIS A 3 2.71 -2.84 6.31
CA HIS A 3 2.24 -1.51 6.75
C HIS A 3 1.05 -0.95 5.95
N ALA A 4 0.96 -1.27 4.66
CA ALA A 4 -0.16 -0.85 3.82
C ALA A 4 -1.43 -1.64 4.12
N LEU A 5 -1.29 -2.92 4.45
CA LEU A 5 -2.39 -3.76 4.94
C LEU A 5 -2.87 -3.28 6.30
N ASP A 6 -1.95 -3.05 7.24
CA ASP A 6 -2.26 -2.59 8.60
C ASP A 6 -3.00 -1.26 8.57
N GLY A 7 -2.50 -0.30 7.78
CA GLY A 7 -3.18 0.97 7.57
C GLY A 7 -4.55 0.80 6.95
N ARG A 8 -4.69 -0.08 5.94
CA ARG A 8 -6.00 -0.33 5.31
C ARG A 8 -7.01 -0.99 6.26
N LEU A 9 -6.58 -1.95 7.07
CA LEU A 9 -7.41 -2.60 8.09
C LEU A 9 -7.79 -1.61 9.20
N SER A 10 -6.93 -0.63 9.47
CA SER A 10 -7.20 0.49 10.39
C SER A 10 -8.04 1.61 9.75
N ALA A 11 -8.62 1.38 8.56
CA ALA A 11 -9.39 2.35 7.79
C ALA A 11 -8.63 3.65 7.43
N ALA A 12 -7.29 3.64 7.47
CA ALA A 12 -6.48 4.78 7.03
C ALA A 12 -6.70 5.08 5.55
N THR A 13 -6.63 6.36 5.21
CA THR A 13 -6.68 6.83 3.84
C THR A 13 -5.42 6.41 3.08
N TYR A 14 -5.50 6.35 1.75
CA TYR A 14 -4.31 6.10 0.92
C TYR A 14 -3.21 7.15 1.15
N ARG A 15 -3.55 8.37 1.58
CA ARG A 15 -2.56 9.41 1.85
C ARG A 15 -1.77 9.11 3.11
N GLU A 16 -2.45 8.74 4.19
CA GLU A 16 -1.81 8.36 5.46
C GLU A 16 -0.96 7.09 5.27
N ILE A 17 -1.45 6.13 4.48
CA ILE A 17 -0.68 4.93 4.13
C ILE A 17 0.57 5.31 3.32
N ALA A 18 0.44 6.21 2.34
CA ALA A 18 1.58 6.66 1.54
C ALA A 18 2.60 7.44 2.38
N GLU A 19 2.15 8.25 3.32
CA GLU A 19 3.00 8.98 4.25
C GLU A 19 3.80 8.03 5.15
N ALA A 20 3.15 7.00 5.69
CA ALA A 20 3.81 5.98 6.51
C ALA A 20 4.82 5.14 5.71
N VAL A 21 4.54 4.85 4.44
CA VAL A 21 5.36 3.96 3.60
C VAL A 21 6.49 4.70 2.89
N PHE A 22 6.24 5.90 2.37
CA PHE A 22 7.16 6.68 1.53
C PHE A 22 7.67 7.96 2.21
N GLY A 23 7.17 8.27 3.40
CA GLY A 23 7.50 9.48 4.15
C GLY A 23 6.64 10.70 3.78
N PRO A 24 6.63 11.73 4.65
CA PRO A 24 5.78 12.92 4.49
C PRO A 24 6.12 13.76 3.25
N GLN A 25 7.37 13.72 2.78
CA GLN A 25 7.77 14.45 1.58
C GLN A 25 7.08 13.91 0.32
N ALA A 26 6.74 12.62 0.28
CA ALA A 26 6.09 12.00 -0.86
C ALA A 26 4.61 12.40 -1.03
N VAL A 27 3.98 12.92 0.03
CA VAL A 27 2.56 13.31 0.05
C VAL A 27 2.33 14.82 0.18
N ARG A 28 3.42 15.62 0.16
CA ARG A 28 3.34 17.09 0.13
C ARG A 28 2.77 17.56 -1.21
N GLU A 29 1.86 18.54 -1.18
CA GLU A 29 1.37 19.17 -2.40
C GLU A 29 2.48 20.01 -3.07
N PRO A 30 2.53 20.06 -4.42
CA PRO A 30 1.53 19.55 -5.38
C PRO A 30 1.64 18.04 -5.69
N GLY A 31 2.57 17.30 -5.09
CA GLY A 31 2.93 15.93 -5.49
C GLY A 31 1.88 14.84 -5.25
N TRP A 32 1.02 14.93 -4.22
CA TRP A 32 0.09 13.84 -3.88
C TRP A 32 -0.93 13.50 -4.97
N LYS A 33 -1.48 14.51 -5.66
CA LYS A 33 -2.56 14.31 -6.65
C LYS A 33 -2.05 13.95 -8.04
N THR A 34 -0.80 14.24 -8.34
CA THR A 34 -0.21 14.11 -9.69
C THR A 34 0.84 13.00 -9.82
N LEU A 35 1.32 12.41 -8.72
CA LEU A 35 2.49 11.52 -8.78
C LEU A 35 2.19 10.00 -8.81
N PRO A 36 3.10 9.22 -9.43
CA PRO A 36 3.16 7.76 -9.35
C PRO A 36 2.98 7.17 -7.95
N VAL A 37 3.29 7.91 -6.89
CA VAL A 37 3.15 7.49 -5.49
C VAL A 37 1.71 7.09 -5.13
N ARG A 38 0.69 7.82 -5.62
CA ARG A 38 -0.71 7.48 -5.35
C ARG A 38 -1.07 6.15 -5.99
N ALA A 39 -0.72 5.97 -7.26
CA ALA A 39 -0.95 4.73 -7.98
C ALA A 39 -0.18 3.56 -7.37
N GLN A 40 1.08 3.79 -6.96
CA GLN A 40 1.91 2.81 -6.28
C GLN A 40 1.30 2.40 -4.93
N THR A 41 0.80 3.35 -4.15
CA THR A 41 0.14 3.08 -2.86
C THR A 41 -1.13 2.24 -3.06
N ILE A 42 -1.96 2.58 -4.05
CA ILE A 42 -3.17 1.80 -4.37
C ILE A 42 -2.82 0.36 -4.75
N ARG A 43 -1.81 0.15 -5.61
CA ARG A 43 -1.33 -1.19 -5.97
C ARG A 43 -0.82 -1.92 -4.73
N LEU A 44 0.01 -1.28 -3.92
CA LEU A 44 0.55 -1.87 -2.69
C LEU A 44 -0.55 -2.36 -1.74
N VAL A 45 -1.61 -1.57 -1.55
CA VAL A 45 -2.76 -1.95 -0.73
C VAL A 45 -3.53 -3.11 -1.35
N LYS A 46 -3.80 -3.08 -2.66
CA LYS A 46 -4.51 -4.16 -3.38
C LYS A 46 -3.75 -5.48 -3.29
N ASP A 47 -2.45 -5.44 -3.55
CA ASP A 47 -1.58 -6.61 -3.51
C ASP A 47 -1.49 -7.19 -2.11
N ALA A 48 -1.41 -6.33 -1.09
CA ALA A 48 -1.37 -6.76 0.30
C ALA A 48 -2.69 -7.44 0.75
N ILE A 49 -3.85 -6.93 0.32
CA ILE A 49 -5.15 -7.59 0.52
C ILE A 49 -5.21 -8.93 -0.21
N ALA A 50 -4.76 -8.98 -1.46
CA ALA A 50 -4.74 -10.21 -2.25
C ALA A 50 -3.85 -11.28 -1.60
N MET A 51 -2.68 -10.87 -1.08
CA MET A 51 -1.79 -11.76 -0.33
C MET A 51 -2.47 -12.29 0.93
N MET A 52 -3.11 -11.44 1.73
CA MET A 52 -3.86 -11.86 2.93
C MET A 52 -4.98 -12.86 2.58
N ASN A 53 -5.69 -12.63 1.49
CA ASN A 53 -6.78 -13.49 1.00
C ASN A 53 -6.27 -14.72 0.24
N ARG A 54 -5.50 -15.57 0.93
CA ARG A 54 -4.90 -16.82 0.39
C ARG A 54 -3.85 -16.65 -0.70
N GLY A 55 -3.52 -15.43 -1.13
CA GLY A 55 -2.45 -15.18 -2.10
C GLY A 55 -1.07 -15.63 -1.58
N TYR A 56 -0.85 -15.59 -0.26
CA TYR A 56 0.37 -16.08 0.38
C TYR A 56 0.66 -17.57 0.07
N LEU A 57 -0.37 -18.37 -0.24
CA LEU A 57 -0.20 -19.80 -0.58
C LEU A 57 0.64 -19.99 -1.85
N GLN A 58 0.71 -19.00 -2.73
CA GLN A 58 1.55 -19.09 -3.93
C GLN A 58 3.03 -19.20 -3.61
N PHE A 59 3.48 -18.61 -2.49
CA PHE A 59 4.87 -18.75 -2.03
C PHE A 59 5.15 -20.12 -1.39
N LEU A 60 4.11 -20.83 -0.95
CA LEU A 60 4.22 -22.12 -0.28
C LEU A 60 4.10 -23.31 -1.23
N ARG A 61 3.70 -23.10 -2.49
CA ARG A 61 3.48 -24.19 -3.45
C ARG A 61 4.76 -24.89 -3.91
N GLY A 62 5.94 -24.42 -3.47
CA GLY A 62 7.20 -24.83 -4.06
C GLY A 62 7.28 -24.35 -5.50
N ARG A 63 8.48 -24.11 -6.00
CA ARG A 63 8.67 -23.75 -7.40
C ARG A 63 9.10 -24.98 -8.17
#